data_AF-A0A919LSI8-F1
#
_entry.id   AF-A0A919LSI8-F1
#
_cell.length_a   1.000
_cell.length_b   1.000
_cell.length_c   1.000
_cell.angle_alpha   90.00
_cell.angle_beta   90.00
_cell.angle_gamma   90.00
#
_symmetry.space_group_name_H-M   'P 1'
#
loop_
_entity.id
_entity.type
_entity.pdbx_description
1 polymer ?
#
loop_
_entity_poly.entity_id
_entity_poly.type
_entity_poly.pdbx_seq_one_letter_code
_entity_poly.pdbx_strand_id
1 'polypeptide(L)'
;MNGARAARAHELLVRLGLGERADYQPSQLSGGQQQRVSIARALMNGGEVILADEPTGALDSHSGEEVMAILHQLKAQGHTVIIVTHDPQVAAQAERIVEIRDGEIVRNPPASRRGGGLRARPQAEPSAWRQFTSGFREALVMAWRAMAANKMRTLLTMLGIIIGIASVVSIVVVGDAAKQMVLADIRAIGTNTIDVYPGKDFGDDDPRYQQALKYDDLLAIQKQPWVRSATPAVSKPAPARQQY
;
A
#
# COMPACT_ATOMS: atom_id res chain seq x y z
N MET A 1 -9.26 -20.86 -12.31
CA MET A 1 -8.66 -21.41 -11.08
C MET A 1 -9.42 -21.05 -9.80
N ASN A 2 -9.91 -19.81 -9.61
CA ASN A 2 -10.66 -19.44 -8.39
C ASN A 2 -11.99 -20.20 -8.19
N GLY A 3 -12.72 -20.50 -9.26
CA GLY A 3 -13.99 -21.24 -9.18
C GLY A 3 -13.83 -22.66 -8.62
N ALA A 4 -12.77 -23.39 -9.02
CA ALA A 4 -12.51 -24.74 -8.53
C ALA A 4 -12.15 -24.78 -7.04
N ARG A 5 -11.40 -23.78 -6.54
CA ARG A 5 -11.09 -23.65 -5.11
C ARG A 5 -12.33 -23.28 -4.30
N ALA A 6 -13.14 -22.33 -4.79
CA ALA A 6 -14.38 -21.94 -4.12
C ALA A 6 -15.39 -23.10 -4.04
N ALA A 7 -15.56 -23.86 -5.14
CA ALA A 7 -16.44 -25.02 -5.17
C ALA A 7 -16.00 -26.09 -4.16
N ARG A 8 -14.71 -26.43 -4.11
CA ARG A 8 -14.17 -27.38 -3.13
C ARG A 8 -14.30 -26.88 -1.69
N ALA A 9 -14.08 -25.58 -1.44
CA ALA A 9 -14.29 -25.00 -0.12
C ALA A 9 -15.76 -25.13 0.32
N HIS A 10 -16.70 -24.85 -0.58
CA HIS A 10 -18.12 -25.02 -0.30
C HIS A 10 -18.50 -26.48 -0.03
N GLU A 11 -17.99 -27.43 -0.84
CA GLU A 11 -18.20 -28.87 -0.62
C GLU A 11 -17.70 -29.33 0.76
N LEU A 12 -16.51 -28.87 1.17
CA LEU A 12 -15.96 -29.17 2.50
C LEU A 12 -16.82 -28.56 3.62
N LEU A 13 -17.31 -27.34 3.44
CA LEU A 13 -18.20 -26.70 4.42
C LEU A 13 -19.53 -27.45 4.52
N VAL A 14 -20.14 -27.84 3.39
CA VAL A 14 -21.37 -28.66 3.36
C VAL A 14 -21.15 -29.98 4.09
N ARG A 15 -20.03 -30.67 3.82
CA ARG A 15 -19.67 -31.93 4.48
C ARG A 15 -19.55 -31.81 6.00
N LEU A 16 -19.18 -30.64 6.49
CA LEU A 16 -19.03 -30.34 7.92
C LEU A 16 -20.29 -29.72 8.53
N GLY A 17 -21.41 -29.67 7.78
CA GLY A 17 -22.68 -29.11 8.25
C GLY A 17 -22.74 -27.58 8.29
N LEU A 18 -21.86 -26.91 7.53
CA LEU A 18 -21.73 -25.45 7.47
C LEU A 18 -22.15 -24.85 6.11
N GLY A 19 -22.83 -25.60 5.25
CA GLY A 19 -23.23 -25.16 3.91
C GLY A 19 -24.00 -23.83 3.90
N GLU A 20 -25.04 -23.73 4.73
CA GLU A 20 -25.89 -22.52 4.89
C GLU A 20 -25.14 -21.33 5.51
N ARG A 21 -23.96 -21.56 6.10
CA ARG A 21 -23.17 -20.55 6.82
C ARG A 21 -21.88 -20.20 6.06
N ALA A 22 -21.79 -20.54 4.78
CA ALA A 22 -20.56 -20.34 4.00
C ALA A 22 -20.14 -18.87 3.89
N ASP A 23 -21.09 -17.93 3.92
CA ASP A 23 -20.84 -16.49 3.81
C ASP A 23 -20.70 -15.78 5.17
N TYR A 24 -20.77 -16.52 6.29
CA TYR A 24 -20.74 -15.94 7.64
C TYR A 24 -19.31 -15.57 8.02
N GLN A 25 -19.16 -14.43 8.68
CA GLN A 25 -17.88 -14.03 9.28
C GLN A 25 -17.59 -14.83 10.54
N PRO A 26 -16.31 -15.00 10.94
CA PRO A 26 -15.96 -15.75 12.14
C PRO A 26 -16.70 -15.28 13.41
N SER A 27 -16.92 -13.98 13.55
CA SER A 27 -17.67 -13.38 14.68
C SER A 27 -19.16 -13.77 14.71
N GLN A 28 -19.71 -14.32 13.63
CA GLN A 28 -21.10 -14.76 13.51
C GLN A 28 -21.27 -16.28 13.74
N LEU A 29 -20.16 -17.01 13.94
CA LEU A 29 -20.13 -18.45 14.13
C LEU A 29 -19.91 -18.80 15.60
N SER A 30 -20.57 -19.87 16.08
CA SER A 30 -20.27 -20.43 17.41
C SER A 30 -18.86 -21.02 17.44
N GLY A 31 -18.28 -21.22 18.64
CA GLY A 31 -16.96 -21.83 18.79
C GLY A 31 -16.82 -23.17 18.04
N GLY A 32 -17.81 -24.04 18.13
CA GLY A 32 -17.82 -25.35 17.43
C GLY A 32 -17.90 -25.23 15.92
N GLN A 33 -18.53 -24.17 15.43
CA GLN A 33 -18.59 -23.89 14.00
C GLN A 33 -17.27 -23.32 13.49
N GLN A 34 -16.64 -22.42 14.26
CA GLN A 34 -15.29 -21.92 13.94
C GLN A 34 -14.27 -23.06 13.90
N GLN A 35 -14.37 -24.03 14.83
CA GLN A 35 -13.52 -25.21 14.84
C GLN A 35 -13.70 -26.07 13.60
N ARG A 36 -14.95 -26.30 13.18
CA ARG A 36 -15.26 -26.99 11.91
C ARG A 36 -14.73 -26.23 10.69
N VAL A 37 -14.81 -24.91 10.65
CA VAL A 37 -14.17 -24.10 9.58
C VAL A 37 -12.66 -24.30 9.58
N SER A 38 -12.01 -24.39 10.74
CA SER A 38 -10.57 -24.68 10.84
C SER A 38 -10.22 -26.07 10.28
N ILE A 39 -11.06 -27.08 10.55
CA ILE A 39 -10.92 -28.43 9.96
C ILE A 39 -11.08 -28.36 8.44
N ALA A 40 -12.10 -27.66 7.93
CA ALA A 40 -12.29 -27.46 6.49
C ALA A 40 -11.05 -26.84 5.82
N ARG A 41 -10.46 -25.84 6.48
CA ARG A 41 -9.22 -25.18 6.04
C ARG A 41 -8.04 -26.14 5.99
N ALA A 42 -7.87 -27.03 6.97
CA ALA A 42 -6.81 -28.03 6.99
C ALA A 42 -6.95 -29.05 5.83
N LEU A 43 -8.19 -29.43 5.49
CA LEU A 43 -8.49 -30.38 4.41
C LEU A 43 -8.38 -29.80 2.99
N MET A 44 -8.34 -28.47 2.88
CA MET A 44 -8.35 -27.80 1.58
C MET A 44 -7.14 -28.16 0.71
N ASN A 45 -5.99 -28.41 1.34
CA ASN A 45 -4.75 -28.83 0.67
C ASN A 45 -4.59 -30.36 0.59
N GLY A 46 -5.62 -31.14 0.97
CA GLY A 46 -5.58 -32.60 1.01
C GLY A 46 -5.34 -33.18 2.40
N GLY A 47 -4.74 -32.42 3.32
CA GLY A 47 -4.73 -32.74 4.76
C GLY A 47 -4.17 -34.14 5.11
N GLU A 48 -3.09 -34.59 4.48
CA GLU A 48 -2.49 -35.92 4.76
C GLU A 48 -2.16 -36.11 6.24
N VAL A 49 -1.71 -35.03 6.89
CA VAL A 49 -1.50 -34.93 8.34
C VAL A 49 -2.31 -33.75 8.87
N ILE A 50 -3.07 -34.00 9.94
CA ILE A 50 -3.90 -33.02 10.65
C ILE A 50 -3.34 -32.91 12.07
N LEU A 51 -2.86 -31.72 12.41
CA LEU A 51 -2.44 -31.38 13.77
C LEU A 51 -3.57 -30.60 14.44
N ALA A 52 -4.07 -31.13 15.54
CA ALA A 52 -5.16 -30.55 16.31
C ALA A 52 -4.67 -30.20 17.71
N ASP A 53 -4.51 -28.90 17.97
CA ASP A 53 -4.12 -28.37 19.28
C ASP A 53 -5.38 -28.07 20.09
N GLU A 54 -5.59 -28.81 21.19
CA GLU A 54 -6.75 -28.74 22.09
C GLU A 54 -8.10 -28.60 21.35
N PRO A 55 -8.47 -29.55 20.48
CA PRO A 55 -9.56 -29.36 19.55
C PRO A 55 -10.93 -29.17 20.20
N THR A 56 -11.09 -29.58 21.46
CA THR A 56 -12.32 -29.54 22.24
C THR A 56 -12.28 -28.56 23.40
N GLY A 57 -11.12 -27.95 23.72
CA GLY A 57 -10.93 -27.18 24.96
C GLY A 57 -11.79 -25.91 25.08
N ALA A 58 -12.26 -25.36 23.95
CA ALA A 58 -13.12 -24.18 23.89
C ALA A 58 -14.59 -24.50 23.58
N LEU A 59 -15.00 -25.77 23.69
CA LEU A 59 -16.30 -26.26 23.24
C LEU A 59 -17.12 -26.85 24.37
N ASP A 60 -18.45 -26.78 24.24
CA ASP A 60 -19.36 -27.58 25.05
C ASP A 60 -19.24 -29.08 24.69
N SER A 61 -19.74 -29.96 25.56
CA SER A 61 -19.61 -31.41 25.39
C SER A 61 -20.18 -31.92 24.07
N HIS A 62 -21.36 -31.43 23.65
CA HIS A 62 -21.99 -31.85 22.40
C HIS A 62 -21.18 -31.40 21.19
N SER A 63 -20.75 -30.14 21.15
CA SER A 63 -19.87 -29.63 20.09
C SER A 63 -18.51 -30.35 20.06
N GLY A 64 -17.97 -30.70 21.22
CA GLY A 64 -16.72 -31.46 21.34
C GLY A 64 -16.83 -32.87 20.74
N GLU A 65 -17.92 -33.57 21.04
CA GLU A 65 -18.22 -34.89 20.46
C GLU A 65 -18.36 -34.83 18.93
N GLU A 66 -19.05 -33.81 18.38
CA GLU A 66 -19.14 -33.60 16.93
C GLU A 66 -17.75 -33.44 16.28
N VAL A 67 -16.89 -32.63 16.89
CA VAL A 67 -15.52 -32.40 16.38
C VAL A 67 -14.69 -33.67 16.43
N MET A 68 -14.77 -34.44 17.52
CA MET A 68 -14.08 -35.72 17.64
C MET A 68 -14.58 -36.74 16.63
N ALA A 69 -15.90 -36.81 16.40
CA ALA A 69 -16.50 -37.68 15.38
C ALA A 69 -15.97 -37.38 13.97
N ILE A 70 -15.80 -36.09 13.64
CA ILE A 70 -15.20 -35.66 12.37
C ILE A 70 -13.74 -36.12 12.28
N LEU A 71 -12.93 -35.93 13.33
CA LEU A 71 -11.54 -36.36 13.36
C LEU A 71 -11.41 -37.88 13.20
N HIS A 72 -12.29 -38.66 13.83
CA HIS A 72 -12.38 -40.11 13.63
C HIS A 72 -12.74 -40.48 12.19
N GLN A 73 -13.70 -39.78 11.57
CA GLN A 73 -14.08 -40.02 10.19
C GLN A 73 -12.92 -39.73 9.23
N LEU A 74 -12.15 -38.66 9.48
CA LEU A 74 -10.97 -38.31 8.68
C LEU A 74 -9.86 -39.35 8.85
N LYS A 75 -9.61 -39.81 10.07
CA LYS A 75 -8.72 -40.94 10.33
C LYS A 75 -9.14 -42.19 9.56
N ALA A 76 -10.43 -42.51 9.54
CA ALA A 76 -10.97 -43.65 8.80
C ALA A 76 -10.78 -43.54 7.28
N GLN A 77 -10.68 -42.31 6.75
CA GLN A 77 -10.36 -42.04 5.35
C GLN A 77 -8.86 -42.11 5.04
N GLY A 78 -8.02 -42.38 6.03
CA GLY A 78 -6.57 -42.52 5.86
C GLY A 78 -5.77 -41.26 6.18
N HIS A 79 -6.39 -40.21 6.74
CA HIS A 79 -5.65 -39.05 7.24
C HIS A 79 -4.92 -39.39 8.55
N THR A 80 -3.69 -38.91 8.71
CA THR A 80 -2.99 -38.99 9.99
C THR A 80 -3.48 -37.85 10.88
N VAL A 81 -4.06 -38.15 12.03
CA VAL A 81 -4.55 -37.14 12.98
C VAL A 81 -3.70 -37.20 14.25
N ILE A 82 -3.12 -36.08 14.63
CA ILE A 82 -2.36 -35.91 15.88
C ILE A 82 -3.10 -34.88 16.71
N ILE A 83 -3.51 -35.28 17.91
CA ILE A 83 -4.25 -34.45 18.85
C ILE A 83 -3.31 -34.15 20.03
N VAL A 84 -3.16 -32.87 20.35
CA VAL A 84 -2.55 -32.42 21.60
C VAL A 84 -3.70 -32.09 22.55
N THR A 85 -3.72 -32.75 23.70
CA THR A 85 -4.72 -32.45 24.73
C THR A 85 -4.21 -32.73 26.14
N HIS A 86 -4.67 -31.91 27.10
CA HIS A 86 -4.53 -32.15 28.53
C HIS A 86 -5.71 -32.95 29.13
N ASP A 87 -6.80 -33.19 28.38
CA ASP A 87 -7.95 -33.94 28.86
C ASP A 87 -7.75 -35.47 28.65
N PRO A 88 -7.69 -36.28 29.74
CA PRO A 88 -7.57 -37.73 29.62
C PRO A 88 -8.74 -38.39 28.88
N GLN A 89 -9.95 -37.82 28.93
CA GLN A 89 -11.13 -38.38 28.25
C GLN A 89 -11.02 -38.24 26.74
N VAL A 90 -10.49 -37.11 26.27
CA VAL A 90 -10.21 -36.89 24.83
C VAL A 90 -9.04 -37.77 24.39
N ALA A 91 -7.97 -37.83 25.19
CA ALA A 91 -6.83 -38.69 24.90
C ALA A 91 -7.21 -40.18 24.81
N ALA A 92 -8.14 -40.65 25.63
CA ALA A 92 -8.62 -42.03 25.64
C ALA A 92 -9.31 -42.45 24.32
N GLN A 93 -9.78 -41.50 23.51
CA GLN A 93 -10.36 -41.77 22.19
C GLN A 93 -9.28 -42.05 21.13
N ALA A 94 -8.01 -41.70 21.38
CA ALA A 94 -6.91 -41.92 20.45
C ALA A 94 -6.36 -43.36 20.53
N GLU A 95 -5.90 -43.88 19.38
CA GLU A 95 -5.32 -45.24 19.30
C GLU A 95 -3.90 -45.32 19.88
N ARG A 96 -3.21 -44.18 19.99
CA ARG A 96 -1.86 -44.06 20.54
C ARG A 96 -1.78 -42.80 21.37
N ILE A 97 -1.46 -42.95 22.65
CA ILE A 97 -1.31 -41.84 23.60
C ILE A 97 0.17 -41.70 23.91
N VAL A 98 0.75 -40.55 23.55
CA VAL A 98 2.12 -40.19 23.89
C VAL A 98 2.07 -39.13 24.98
N GLU A 99 2.79 -39.35 26.07
CA GLU A 99 2.82 -38.44 27.22
C GLU A 99 4.15 -37.70 27.25
N ILE A 100 4.06 -36.38 27.34
CA ILE A 100 5.21 -35.47 27.41
C ILE A 100 5.15 -34.73 28.74
N ARG A 101 6.28 -34.65 29.44
CA ARG A 101 6.42 -33.91 30.68
C ARG A 101 7.79 -33.25 30.72
N ASP A 102 7.85 -31.98 31.11
CA ASP A 102 9.09 -31.20 31.25
C ASP A 102 9.98 -31.23 29.99
N GLY A 103 9.36 -31.30 28.81
CA GLY A 103 10.04 -31.36 27.50
C GLY A 103 10.50 -32.76 27.08
N GLU A 104 10.28 -33.79 27.91
CA GLU A 104 10.69 -35.17 27.63
C GLU A 104 9.48 -36.09 27.41
N ILE A 105 9.64 -37.09 26.54
CA ILE A 105 8.61 -38.11 26.30
C ILE A 105 8.71 -39.18 27.40
N VAL A 106 7.77 -39.16 28.34
CA VAL A 106 7.74 -40.09 29.47
C VAL A 106 7.09 -41.42 29.09
N ARG A 107 6.10 -41.39 28.18
CA ARG A 107 5.38 -42.58 27.73
C ARG A 107 5.15 -42.55 26.23
N ASN A 108 5.57 -43.62 25.55
CA ASN A 108 5.39 -43.78 24.11
C ASN A 108 5.07 -45.24 23.74
N PRO A 109 3.79 -45.64 23.73
CA PRO A 109 3.43 -46.99 23.32
C PRO A 109 3.74 -47.21 21.82
N PRO A 110 4.12 -48.44 21.44
CA PRO A 110 4.46 -48.76 20.05
C PRO A 110 3.26 -48.51 19.13
N ALA A 111 3.53 -48.05 17.91
CA ALA A 111 2.48 -47.82 16.93
C ALA A 111 1.79 -49.14 16.57
N SER A 112 0.45 -49.13 16.56
CA SER A 112 -0.33 -50.24 16.00
C SER A 112 0.00 -50.34 14.51
N ARG A 113 0.47 -51.50 14.04
CA ARG A 113 0.88 -51.77 12.63
C ARG A 113 -0.28 -51.75 11.61
N ARG A 114 -1.43 -51.16 11.95
CA ARG A 114 -2.60 -51.07 11.05
C ARG A 114 -2.54 -49.78 10.24
N GLY A 115 -1.72 -49.74 9.20
CA GLY A 115 -1.71 -48.63 8.26
C GLY A 115 -0.76 -48.85 7.09
N GLY A 116 -1.31 -49.01 5.88
CA GLY A 116 -0.54 -49.02 4.64
C GLY A 116 0.12 -47.65 4.45
N GLY A 117 1.43 -47.64 4.22
CA GLY A 117 2.21 -46.40 4.12
C GLY A 117 1.66 -45.46 3.05
N LEU A 118 1.31 -44.24 3.46
CA LEU A 118 1.01 -43.15 2.53
C LEU A 118 2.28 -42.86 1.74
N ARG A 119 2.24 -43.16 0.44
CA ARG A 119 3.31 -42.81 -0.49
C ARG A 119 3.19 -41.31 -0.74
N ALA A 120 4.13 -40.53 -0.21
CA ALA A 120 4.19 -39.09 -0.44
C ALA A 120 4.04 -38.81 -1.94
N ARG A 121 2.97 -38.09 -2.31
CA ARG A 121 2.77 -37.67 -3.70
C ARG A 121 3.82 -36.59 -3.99
N PRO A 122 4.65 -36.75 -5.04
CA PRO A 122 5.61 -35.71 -5.40
C PRO A 122 4.81 -34.44 -5.74
N GLN A 123 4.95 -33.42 -4.89
CA GLN A 123 4.41 -32.10 -5.15
C GLN A 123 5.27 -31.47 -6.24
N ALA A 124 4.66 -31.19 -7.39
CA ALA A 124 5.33 -30.45 -8.45
C ALA A 124 5.51 -29.00 -7.97
N GLU A 125 6.76 -28.61 -7.72
CA GLU A 125 7.14 -27.23 -7.43
C GLU A 125 6.69 -26.33 -8.59
N PRO A 126 5.71 -25.44 -8.39
CA PRO A 126 5.28 -24.53 -9.44
C PRO A 126 6.41 -23.55 -9.76
N SER A 127 6.53 -23.17 -11.04
CA SER A 127 7.47 -22.14 -11.48
C SER A 127 7.24 -20.82 -10.73
N ALA A 128 8.29 -20.31 -10.08
CA ALA A 128 8.27 -19.10 -9.23
C ALA A 128 7.65 -17.88 -9.92
N TRP A 129 7.87 -17.70 -11.23
CA TRP A 129 7.30 -16.59 -12.01
C TRP A 129 5.77 -16.68 -12.14
N ARG A 130 5.23 -17.89 -12.36
CA ARG A 130 3.77 -18.07 -12.40
C ARG A 130 3.14 -17.80 -11.05
N GLN A 131 3.79 -18.28 -9.97
CA GLN A 131 3.29 -18.08 -8.61
C GLN A 131 3.29 -16.59 -8.20
N PHE A 132 4.31 -15.83 -8.61
CA PHE A 132 4.36 -14.38 -8.42
C PHE A 132 3.21 -13.66 -9.15
N THR A 133 3.00 -13.96 -10.44
CA THR A 133 1.91 -13.31 -11.22
C THR A 133 0.51 -13.69 -10.73
N SER A 134 0.28 -14.94 -10.32
CA SER A 134 -1.00 -15.36 -9.73
C SER A 134 -1.21 -14.79 -8.33
N GLY A 135 -0.13 -14.69 -7.55
CA GLY A 135 -0.14 -14.16 -6.20
C GLY A 135 -0.43 -12.67 -6.16
N PHE A 136 0.02 -11.88 -7.15
CA PHE A 136 -0.19 -10.43 -7.15
C PHE A 136 -1.68 -10.05 -7.15
N ARG A 137 -2.50 -10.70 -7.98
CA ARG A 137 -3.95 -10.43 -8.03
C ARG A 137 -4.64 -10.84 -6.73
N GLU A 138 -4.28 -12.00 -6.17
CA GLU A 138 -4.83 -12.46 -4.89
C GLU A 138 -4.41 -11.53 -3.74
N ALA A 139 -3.14 -11.09 -3.72
CA ALA A 139 -2.62 -10.14 -2.75
C ALA A 139 -3.32 -8.78 -2.82
N LEU A 140 -3.61 -8.27 -4.02
CA LEU A 140 -4.35 -7.01 -4.18
C LEU A 140 -5.78 -7.11 -3.61
N VAL A 141 -6.46 -8.24 -3.86
CA VAL A 141 -7.81 -8.48 -3.30
C VAL A 141 -7.75 -8.62 -1.77
N MET A 142 -6.75 -9.30 -1.23
CA MET A 142 -6.53 -9.40 0.22
C MET A 142 -6.24 -8.04 0.84
N ALA A 143 -5.40 -7.23 0.21
CA ALA A 143 -5.09 -5.87 0.64
C ALA A 143 -6.34 -4.98 0.63
N TRP A 144 -7.16 -5.03 -0.43
CA TRP A 144 -8.42 -4.27 -0.50
C TRP A 144 -9.38 -4.67 0.60
N ARG A 145 -9.57 -5.97 0.85
CA ARG A 145 -10.42 -6.47 1.94
C ARG A 145 -9.90 -6.04 3.31
N ALA A 146 -8.58 -6.08 3.53
CA ALA A 146 -7.97 -5.63 4.78
C ALA A 146 -8.12 -4.11 5.01
N MET A 147 -7.98 -3.32 3.95
CA MET A 147 -8.20 -1.86 3.98
C MET A 147 -9.68 -1.52 4.25
N ALA A 148 -10.61 -2.26 3.62
CA ALA A 148 -12.04 -2.10 3.83
C ALA A 148 -12.49 -2.50 5.24
N ALA A 149 -11.83 -3.49 5.86
CA ALA A 149 -12.07 -3.88 7.25
C ALA A 149 -11.62 -2.80 8.26
N ASN A 150 -10.53 -2.08 7.96
CA ASN A 150 -9.93 -1.08 8.85
C ASN A 150 -10.12 0.36 8.36
N LYS A 151 -11.36 0.77 8.05
CA LYS A 151 -11.69 2.05 7.39
C LYS A 151 -11.03 3.27 8.03
N MET A 152 -11.09 3.38 9.37
CA MET A 152 -10.53 4.53 10.10
C MET A 152 -9.01 4.63 9.92
N ARG A 153 -8.30 3.52 10.12
CA ARG A 153 -6.84 3.48 9.99
C ARG A 153 -6.40 3.77 8.55
N THR A 154 -7.06 3.15 7.58
CA THR A 154 -6.79 3.39 6.15
C THR A 154 -7.04 4.85 5.78
N LEU A 155 -8.11 5.46 6.28
CA LEU A 155 -8.43 6.86 6.00
C LEU A 155 -7.39 7.82 6.61
N LEU A 156 -7.02 7.63 7.88
CA LEU A 156 -6.05 8.49 8.55
C LEU A 156 -4.65 8.41 7.91
N THR A 157 -4.22 7.20 7.52
CA THR A 157 -2.94 7.00 6.83
C THR A 157 -2.96 7.63 5.43
N MET A 158 -4.03 7.43 4.65
CA MET A 158 -4.19 8.08 3.35
C MET A 158 -4.22 9.60 3.47
N LEU A 159 -4.92 10.15 4.46
CA LEU A 159 -5.00 11.59 4.69
C LEU A 159 -3.62 12.19 4.95
N GLY A 160 -2.79 11.55 5.78
CA GLY A 160 -1.42 11.99 6.04
C GLY A 160 -0.56 12.03 4.77
N ILE A 161 -0.66 11.00 3.93
CA ILE A 161 0.04 10.96 2.64
C ILE A 161 -0.48 12.05 1.69
N ILE A 162 -1.79 12.23 1.60
CA ILE A 162 -2.42 13.24 0.74
C ILE A 162 -1.98 14.64 1.15
N ILE A 163 -2.04 14.97 2.44
CA ILE A 163 -1.61 16.27 2.96
C ILE A 163 -0.12 16.48 2.71
N GLY A 164 0.72 15.46 2.96
CA GLY A 164 2.16 15.54 2.72
C GLY A 164 2.51 15.83 1.26
N ILE A 165 1.94 15.06 0.33
CA ILE A 165 2.15 15.24 -1.11
C ILE A 165 1.59 16.60 -1.58
N ALA A 166 0.38 16.96 -1.17
CA ALA A 166 -0.25 18.22 -1.55
C ALA A 166 0.54 19.43 -1.04
N SER A 167 1.06 19.37 0.18
CA SER A 167 1.90 20.44 0.76
C SER A 167 3.18 20.63 -0.04
N VAL A 168 3.91 19.55 -0.35
CA VAL A 168 5.17 19.59 -1.12
C VAL A 168 4.93 20.11 -2.54
N VAL A 169 3.88 19.63 -3.22
CA VAL A 169 3.55 20.11 -4.57
C VAL A 169 3.13 21.59 -4.53
N SER A 170 2.34 22.00 -3.55
CA SER A 170 1.87 23.38 -3.43
C SER A 170 3.01 24.35 -3.21
N ILE A 171 3.95 24.05 -2.29
CA ILE A 171 5.08 24.95 -2.03
C ILE A 171 6.02 25.07 -3.24
N VAL A 172 6.22 23.98 -3.99
CA VAL A 172 7.04 24.01 -5.22
C VAL A 172 6.38 24.87 -6.29
N VAL A 173 5.06 24.72 -6.52
CA VAL A 173 4.33 25.48 -7.53
C VAL A 173 4.24 26.97 -7.15
N VAL A 174 3.91 27.28 -5.90
CA VAL A 174 3.85 28.68 -5.42
C VAL A 174 5.22 29.34 -5.46
N GLY A 175 6.28 28.62 -5.06
CA GLY A 175 7.65 29.12 -5.11
C GLY A 175 8.13 29.42 -6.53
N ASP A 176 7.85 28.52 -7.48
CA ASP A 176 8.18 28.76 -8.89
C ASP A 176 7.38 29.94 -9.45
N ALA A 177 6.08 30.03 -9.17
CA ALA A 177 5.24 31.15 -9.60
C ALA A 177 5.74 32.50 -9.05
N ALA A 178 6.05 32.57 -7.75
CA ALA A 178 6.60 33.79 -7.14
C ALA A 178 7.94 34.19 -7.76
N LYS A 179 8.82 33.21 -8.01
CA LYS A 179 10.09 33.44 -8.72
C LYS A 179 9.86 33.99 -10.12
N GLN A 180 8.90 33.45 -10.87
CA GLN A 180 8.57 33.94 -12.21
C GLN A 180 8.00 35.36 -12.17
N MET A 181 7.16 35.70 -11.19
CA MET A 181 6.61 37.05 -11.01
C MET A 181 7.74 38.07 -10.74
N VAL A 182 8.62 37.78 -9.78
CA VAL A 182 9.75 38.67 -9.47
C VAL A 182 10.68 38.83 -10.67
N LEU A 183 10.96 37.73 -11.40
CA LEU A 183 11.76 37.80 -12.63
C LEU A 183 11.06 38.61 -13.73
N ALA A 184 9.73 38.53 -13.83
CA ALA A 184 8.95 39.32 -14.78
C ALA A 184 8.96 40.81 -14.43
N ASP A 185 8.79 41.17 -13.15
CA ASP A 185 8.86 42.55 -12.66
C ASP A 185 10.25 43.15 -12.85
N ILE A 186 11.31 42.40 -12.51
CA ILE A 186 12.70 42.80 -12.77
C ILE A 186 12.91 43.05 -14.26
N ARG A 187 12.43 42.15 -15.13
CA ARG A 187 12.52 42.32 -16.59
C ARG A 187 11.73 43.54 -17.07
N ALA A 188 10.60 43.86 -16.46
CA ALA A 188 9.73 44.98 -16.82
C ALA A 188 10.33 46.35 -16.46
N ILE A 189 11.13 46.42 -15.39
CA ILE A 189 11.88 47.63 -15.01
C ILE A 189 13.02 47.95 -16.02
N GLY A 190 13.24 47.08 -17.01
CA GLY A 190 14.20 47.30 -18.09
C GLY A 190 15.58 46.89 -17.66
N THR A 191 15.91 45.60 -17.84
CA THR A 191 17.19 45.04 -17.37
C THR A 191 18.41 45.43 -18.18
N ASN A 192 18.31 46.32 -19.18
CA ASN A 192 19.47 46.79 -19.97
C ASN A 192 19.20 48.14 -20.66
N THR A 193 18.44 49.04 -20.04
CA THR A 193 18.27 50.39 -20.60
C THR A 193 19.45 51.25 -20.13
N ILE A 194 20.32 51.63 -21.07
CA ILE A 194 21.42 52.57 -20.79
C ILE A 194 20.97 53.94 -21.29
N ASP A 195 20.69 54.84 -20.35
CA ASP A 195 20.39 56.22 -20.68
C ASP A 195 21.71 56.99 -20.90
N VAL A 196 21.81 57.69 -22.03
CA VAL A 196 22.98 58.49 -22.38
C VAL A 196 22.59 59.96 -22.28
N TYR A 197 23.22 60.68 -21.35
CA TYR A 197 22.99 62.11 -21.11
C TYR A 197 24.19 62.94 -21.59
N PRO A 198 23.99 64.17 -22.08
CA PRO A 198 25.09 65.10 -22.37
C PRO A 198 25.69 65.67 -21.06
N GLY A 199 26.96 66.08 -21.10
CA GLY A 199 27.67 66.63 -19.94
C GLY A 199 28.48 65.57 -19.19
N LYS A 200 28.90 65.89 -17.96
CA LYS A 200 29.67 64.96 -17.10
C LYS A 200 28.82 64.31 -16.02
N ASP A 201 27.90 65.07 -15.42
CA ASP A 201 27.06 64.65 -14.29
C ASP A 201 25.66 65.29 -14.38
N PHE A 202 24.71 64.81 -13.55
CA PHE A 202 23.27 65.18 -13.56
C PHE A 202 22.92 66.66 -13.26
N GLY A 203 23.88 67.60 -13.30
CA GLY A 203 23.66 69.02 -13.02
C GLY A 203 24.60 69.97 -13.77
N ASP A 204 25.20 69.50 -14.87
CA ASP A 204 26.11 70.32 -15.68
C ASP A 204 25.32 71.17 -16.69
N ASP A 205 25.30 72.48 -16.49
CA ASP A 205 24.55 73.47 -17.28
C ASP A 205 25.43 74.19 -18.35
N ASP A 206 26.65 73.70 -18.62
CA ASP A 206 27.52 74.32 -19.63
C ASP A 206 26.86 74.29 -21.03
N PRO A 207 26.65 75.46 -21.69
CA PRO A 207 25.99 75.56 -22.99
C PRO A 207 26.62 74.70 -24.09
N ARG A 208 27.90 74.32 -23.94
CA ARG A 208 28.61 73.48 -24.91
C ARG A 208 28.09 72.05 -24.98
N TYR A 209 27.47 71.54 -23.92
CA TYR A 209 26.93 70.18 -23.91
C TYR A 209 25.48 70.09 -24.40
N GLN A 210 24.78 71.22 -24.56
CA GLN A 210 23.36 71.26 -24.93
C GLN A 210 23.05 70.66 -26.32
N GLN A 211 24.06 70.42 -27.17
CA GLN A 211 23.91 69.81 -28.50
C GLN A 211 24.90 68.66 -28.76
N ALA A 212 25.47 68.06 -27.71
CA ALA A 212 26.54 67.06 -27.86
C ALA A 212 26.06 65.71 -28.44
N LEU A 213 24.78 65.36 -28.28
CA LEU A 213 24.18 64.14 -28.82
C LEU A 213 23.41 64.44 -30.11
N LYS A 214 23.86 63.89 -31.23
CA LYS A 214 23.21 64.05 -32.54
C LYS A 214 22.40 62.82 -32.90
N TYR A 215 21.45 63.01 -33.81
CA TYR A 215 20.63 61.90 -34.32
C TYR A 215 21.45 60.84 -35.05
N ASP A 216 22.56 61.21 -35.70
CA ASP A 216 23.43 60.26 -36.40
C ASP A 216 24.17 59.31 -35.44
N ASP A 217 24.42 59.74 -34.20
CA ASP A 217 25.04 58.89 -33.17
C ASP A 217 24.14 57.70 -32.80
N LEU A 218 22.81 57.90 -32.86
CA LEU A 218 21.82 56.84 -32.66
C LEU A 218 21.99 55.71 -33.68
N LEU A 219 22.25 56.05 -34.96
CA LEU A 219 22.44 55.08 -36.04
C LEU A 219 23.72 54.26 -35.85
N ALA A 220 24.77 54.86 -35.29
CA ALA A 220 26.01 54.16 -34.98
C ALA A 220 25.86 53.20 -33.78
N ILE A 221 25.10 53.62 -32.76
CA ILE A 221 24.79 52.82 -31.57
C ILE A 221 23.89 51.63 -31.94
N GLN A 222 22.88 51.85 -32.79
CA GLN A 222 21.94 50.80 -33.22
C GLN A 222 22.60 49.70 -34.08
N LYS A 223 23.73 50.00 -34.73
CA LYS A 223 24.50 49.01 -35.51
C LYS A 223 25.32 48.03 -34.67
N GLN A 224 25.42 48.23 -33.36
CA GLN A 224 26.19 47.34 -32.48
C GLN A 224 25.47 46.00 -32.26
N PRO A 225 26.16 44.85 -32.32
CA PRO A 225 25.52 43.52 -32.26
C PRO A 225 24.74 43.21 -30.97
N TRP A 226 25.07 43.89 -29.87
CA TRP A 226 24.45 43.71 -28.55
C TRP A 226 23.33 44.72 -28.26
N VAL A 227 23.10 45.69 -29.15
CA VAL A 227 22.04 46.69 -29.00
C VAL A 227 20.79 46.21 -29.74
N ARG A 228 19.73 45.88 -28.99
CA ARG A 228 18.47 45.41 -29.56
C ARG A 228 17.62 46.54 -30.15
N SER A 229 17.65 47.73 -29.52
CA SER A 229 16.92 48.92 -29.93
C SER A 229 17.52 50.16 -29.26
N ALA A 230 17.48 51.31 -29.93
CA ALA A 230 17.86 52.60 -29.37
C ALA A 230 16.79 53.65 -29.76
N THR A 231 16.38 54.49 -28.80
CA THR A 231 15.31 55.48 -28.99
C THR A 231 15.76 56.83 -28.44
N PRO A 232 15.59 57.94 -29.19
CA PRO A 232 15.88 59.27 -28.67
C PRO A 232 14.74 59.75 -27.76
N ALA A 233 15.08 60.38 -26.62
CA ALA A 233 14.12 60.99 -25.71
C ALA A 233 14.43 62.48 -25.53
N VAL A 234 13.43 63.35 -25.69
CA VAL A 234 13.54 64.80 -25.46
C VAL A 234 12.34 65.25 -24.66
N SER A 235 12.55 65.78 -23.45
CA SER A 235 11.50 66.35 -22.61
C SER A 235 11.59 67.88 -22.60
N LYS A 236 10.50 68.57 -22.92
CA LYS A 236 10.36 70.02 -22.69
C LYS A 236 9.44 70.25 -21.48
N PRO A 237 9.88 70.92 -20.41
CA PRO A 237 8.99 71.24 -19.29
C PRO A 237 7.91 72.25 -19.76
N ALA A 238 6.65 71.98 -19.43
CA ALA A 238 5.54 72.88 -19.74
C ALA A 238 5.50 74.08 -18.77
N PRO A 239 5.15 75.30 -19.21
CA PRO A 239 5.10 76.45 -18.32
C PRO A 239 3.93 76.33 -17.33
N ALA A 240 4.24 76.45 -16.03
CA ALA A 240 3.25 76.49 -14.96
C ALA A 240 2.35 77.74 -15.11
N ARG A 241 1.03 77.54 -15.28
CA ARG A 241 0.06 78.64 -15.21
C ARG A 241 -0.09 79.09 -13.76
N GLN A 242 0.44 80.26 -13.43
CA GLN A 242 0.03 81.02 -12.24
C GLN A 242 -1.42 81.49 -12.43
N GLN A 243 -2.33 81.04 -11.57
CA GLN A 243 -3.64 81.67 -11.38
C GLN A 243 -3.53 82.57 -10.14
N TYR A 244 -3.76 83.87 -10.34
CA TYR A 244 -4.14 84.82 -9.29
C TYR A 244 -5.67 84.88 -9.22
#